data_AF-A0A6G3MMZ9-F1
#
_entry.id   AF-A0A6G3MMZ9-F1
#
_cell.length_a   1.000
_cell.length_b   1.000
_cell.length_c   1.000
_cell.angle_alpha   90.00
_cell.angle_beta   90.00
_cell.angle_gamma   90.00
#
_symmetry.space_group_name_H-M   'P 1'
#
loop_
_entity.id
_entity.type
_entity.pdbx_description
1 polymer ?
#
loop_
_entity_poly.entity_id
_entity_poly.type
_entity_poly.pdbx_seq_one_letter_code
_entity_poly.pdbx_strand_id
1 'polypeptide(L)'
;IMFTSGSTGNPKGVMLTHENIVSAVSVTYNEHDFWKKRRYLAYLPQAHILEFIAETVILLHDGELGFGHPFSLSDASPMIIPGTKGDLTALQPTFFSAVPIFLERIMKACFDKIRKLPMHKKIV
;
A
#
# COMPACT_ATOMS: atom_id res chain seq x y z
N ILE A 1 -6.19 18.13 7.77
CA ILE A 1 -6.57 18.82 6.51
C ILE A 1 -5.79 18.17 5.39
N MET A 2 -6.44 17.78 4.29
CA MET A 2 -5.78 17.16 3.13
C MET A 2 -5.99 18.01 1.89
N PHE A 3 -4.93 18.27 1.12
CA PHE A 3 -5.01 19.11 -0.08
C PHE A 3 -5.30 18.27 -1.33
N THR A 4 -6.13 18.80 -2.22
CA THR A 4 -6.45 18.20 -3.53
C THR A 4 -6.07 19.18 -4.64
N SER A 5 -5.75 18.68 -5.83
CA SER A 5 -5.21 19.48 -6.95
C SER A 5 -6.11 20.63 -7.40
N GLY A 6 -7.43 20.54 -7.16
CA GLY A 6 -8.39 21.60 -7.47
C GLY A 6 -8.57 21.83 -8.98
N SER A 7 -9.80 21.74 -9.48
CA SER A 7 -10.08 22.00 -10.91
C SER A 7 -9.81 23.44 -11.36
N THR A 8 -9.69 24.36 -10.41
CA THR A 8 -9.48 25.81 -10.62
C THR A 8 -8.02 26.24 -10.51
N GLY A 9 -7.07 25.29 -10.54
CA GLY A 9 -5.61 25.55 -10.50
C GLY A 9 -5.01 25.72 -9.11
N ASN A 10 -5.74 26.32 -8.17
CA ASN A 10 -5.31 26.41 -6.77
C ASN A 10 -5.72 25.14 -5.99
N PRO A 11 -4.80 24.52 -5.22
CA PRO A 11 -5.13 23.39 -4.37
C PRO A 11 -6.22 23.75 -3.35
N LYS A 12 -7.17 22.83 -3.13
CA LYS A 12 -8.25 23.01 -2.15
C LYS A 12 -7.98 22.13 -0.93
N GLY A 13 -7.98 22.73 0.25
CA GLY A 13 -7.87 22.03 1.53
C GLY A 13 -9.21 21.43 1.94
N VAL A 14 -9.27 20.10 2.06
CA VAL A 14 -10.40 19.36 2.60
C VAL A 14 -10.23 19.27 4.11
N MET A 15 -11.15 19.87 4.84
CA MET A 15 -11.22 19.77 6.29
C MET A 15 -11.94 18.46 6.66
N LEU A 16 -11.22 17.57 7.32
CA LEU A 16 -11.77 16.33 7.86
C LEU A 16 -11.87 16.49 9.37
N THR A 17 -13.06 16.23 9.92
CA THR A 17 -13.26 16.19 11.37
C THR A 17 -12.79 14.85 11.93
N HIS A 18 -12.57 14.79 13.23
CA HIS A 18 -12.27 13.53 13.92
C HIS A 18 -13.40 12.50 13.70
N GLU A 19 -14.66 12.95 13.72
CA GLU A 19 -15.82 12.10 13.45
C GLU A 19 -15.78 11.46 12.06
N ASN A 20 -15.32 12.20 11.02
CA ASN A 20 -15.17 11.61 9.69
C ASN A 20 -14.20 10.43 9.69
N ILE A 21 -13.07 10.57 10.41
CA ILE A 21 -12.06 9.51 10.51
C ILE A 21 -12.58 8.33 11.33
N VAL A 22 -13.16 8.60 12.51
CA VAL A 22 -13.72 7.56 13.39
C VAL A 22 -14.82 6.77 12.67
N SER A 23 -15.72 7.47 11.98
CA SER A 23 -16.77 6.83 11.18
C SER A 23 -16.17 5.88 10.14
N ALA A 24 -15.16 6.33 9.39
CA ALA A 24 -14.50 5.52 8.37
C ALA A 24 -13.80 4.28 8.92
N VAL A 25 -13.15 4.37 10.10
CA VAL A 25 -12.46 3.22 10.70
C VAL A 25 -13.39 2.32 11.52
N SER A 26 -14.51 2.83 12.03
CA SER A 26 -15.44 2.09 12.88
C SER A 26 -16.01 0.82 12.22
N VAL A 27 -16.11 0.81 10.89
CA VAL A 27 -16.57 -0.36 10.12
C VAL A 27 -15.70 -1.60 10.34
N THR A 28 -14.42 -1.41 10.67
CA THR A 28 -13.46 -2.49 10.91
C THR A 28 -13.65 -3.17 12.26
N TYR A 29 -14.36 -2.53 13.19
CA TYR A 29 -14.57 -3.04 14.55
C TYR A 29 -15.36 -4.36 14.57
N ASN A 30 -16.35 -4.50 13.68
CA ASN A 30 -17.14 -5.73 13.55
C ASN A 30 -16.33 -6.88 12.92
N GLU A 31 -15.20 -6.58 12.30
CA GLU A 31 -14.29 -7.54 11.68
C GLU A 31 -12.97 -7.65 12.46
N HIS A 32 -13.02 -7.46 13.78
CA HIS A 32 -11.83 -7.40 14.63
C HIS A 32 -10.86 -8.58 14.40
N ASP A 33 -11.37 -9.81 14.30
CA ASP A 33 -10.55 -11.00 14.06
C ASP A 33 -9.84 -10.99 12.71
N PHE A 34 -10.44 -10.34 11.69
CA PHE A 34 -9.78 -10.16 10.40
C PHE A 34 -8.61 -9.18 10.53
N TRP A 35 -8.77 -8.06 11.23
CA TRP A 35 -7.78 -6.98 11.28
C TRP A 35 -6.67 -7.19 12.32
N LYS A 36 -6.90 -8.07 13.29
CA LYS A 36 -5.98 -8.34 14.40
C LYS A 36 -4.58 -8.76 13.92
N LYS A 37 -3.54 -8.14 14.49
CA LYS A 37 -2.12 -8.50 14.28
C LYS A 37 -1.70 -8.54 12.81
N ARG A 38 -2.33 -7.73 11.96
CA ARG A 38 -1.93 -7.61 10.55
C ARG A 38 -0.64 -6.82 10.42
N ARG A 39 0.21 -7.27 9.51
CA ARG A 39 1.39 -6.52 9.07
C ARG A 39 1.06 -5.76 7.81
N TYR A 40 1.27 -4.45 7.85
CA TYR A 40 0.95 -3.52 6.79
C TYR A 40 2.20 -2.80 6.27
N LEU A 41 2.33 -2.72 4.96
CA LEU A 41 3.37 -1.92 4.31
C LEU A 41 2.79 -0.55 3.95
N ALA A 42 3.19 0.47 4.71
CA ALA A 42 2.89 1.86 4.43
C ALA A 42 3.92 2.43 3.44
N TYR A 43 3.48 2.74 2.23
CA TYR A 43 4.34 3.26 1.16
C TYR A 43 3.69 4.35 0.31
N LEU A 44 2.37 4.56 0.46
CA LEU A 44 1.70 5.70 -0.17
C LEU A 44 1.98 6.96 0.64
N PRO A 45 1.89 8.15 0.03
CA PRO A 45 2.02 9.39 0.77
C PRO A 45 0.94 9.49 1.87
N GLN A 46 1.34 9.76 3.11
CA GLN A 46 0.42 9.95 4.24
C GLN A 46 -0.60 11.08 4.02
N ALA A 47 -0.29 12.02 3.12
CA ALA A 47 -1.21 13.07 2.68
C ALA A 47 -2.47 12.54 1.94
N HIS A 48 -2.46 11.27 1.53
CA HIS A 48 -3.58 10.62 0.87
C HIS A 48 -4.48 9.91 1.90
N ILE A 49 -5.79 10.18 1.87
CA ILE A 49 -6.74 9.65 2.86
C ILE A 49 -6.73 8.12 2.97
N LEU A 50 -6.51 7.41 1.86
CA LEU A 50 -6.41 5.95 1.85
C LEU A 50 -5.31 5.44 2.81
N GLU A 51 -4.12 6.05 2.77
CA GLU A 51 -3.01 5.59 3.59
C GLU A 51 -3.24 5.93 5.06
N PHE A 52 -3.73 7.16 5.31
CA PHE A 52 -4.07 7.60 6.65
C PHE A 52 -5.10 6.70 7.34
N ILE A 53 -6.16 6.30 6.62
CA ILE A 53 -7.18 5.37 7.14
C ILE A 53 -6.59 3.98 7.34
N ALA A 54 -5.82 3.46 6.39
CA ALA A 54 -5.21 2.13 6.51
C ALA A 54 -4.26 2.03 7.71
N GLU A 55 -3.36 3.00 7.90
CA GLU A 55 -2.49 3.06 9.08
C GLU A 55 -3.30 3.11 10.38
N THR A 56 -4.35 3.94 10.42
CA THR A 56 -5.22 4.06 11.60
C THR A 56 -5.90 2.74 11.93
N VAL A 57 -6.42 2.00 10.94
CA VAL A 57 -7.03 0.68 11.16
C VAL A 57 -6.03 -0.30 11.75
N ILE A 58 -4.81 -0.35 11.22
CA ILE A 58 -3.75 -1.26 11.68
C ILE A 58 -3.36 -0.94 13.13
N LEU A 59 -3.22 0.35 13.46
CA LEU A 59 -2.91 0.80 14.82
C LEU A 59 -4.02 0.48 15.83
N LEU A 60 -5.28 0.50 15.41
CA LEU A 60 -6.42 0.15 16.26
C LEU A 60 -6.53 -1.36 16.56
N HIS A 61 -5.86 -2.21 15.78
CA HIS A 61 -6.00 -3.68 15.84
C HIS A 61 -4.71 -4.42 16.23
N ASP A 62 -3.83 -3.76 16.99
CA ASP A 62 -2.53 -4.29 17.43
C ASP A 62 -1.68 -4.81 16.25
N GLY A 63 -1.77 -4.14 15.11
CA GLY A 63 -1.03 -4.49 13.91
C GLY A 63 0.39 -3.92 13.87
N GLU A 64 1.17 -4.39 12.89
CA GLU A 64 2.55 -3.98 12.64
C GLU A 64 2.60 -3.08 11.40
N LEU A 65 3.21 -1.90 11.52
CA LEU A 65 3.48 -1.01 10.40
C LEU A 65 4.94 -1.13 9.98
N GLY A 66 5.18 -1.35 8.68
CA GLY A 66 6.49 -1.14 8.07
C GLY A 66 6.39 -0.03 7.03
N PHE A 67 7.37 0.88 7.02
CA PHE A 67 7.43 1.97 6.06
C PHE A 67 8.33 1.59 4.91
N GLY A 68 7.87 1.80 3.68
CA GLY A 68 8.61 1.55 2.45
C GLY A 68 8.52 2.72 1.48
N HIS A 69 9.26 2.63 0.39
CA HIS A 69 9.22 3.62 -0.68
C HIS A 69 8.66 2.98 -1.96
N PRO A 70 7.83 3.69 -2.76
CA PRO A 70 7.26 3.13 -4.00
C PRO A 70 8.29 2.56 -4.99
N PHE A 71 9.54 3.02 -4.90
CA PHE A 71 10.65 2.58 -5.75
C PHE A 71 11.60 1.57 -5.09
N SER A 72 11.31 1.08 -3.88
CA SER A 72 12.04 0.02 -3.16
C SER A 72 11.18 -1.21 -2.82
N LEU A 73 9.93 -1.26 -3.28
CA LEU A 73 8.98 -2.31 -2.86
C LEU A 73 9.42 -3.73 -3.19
N SER A 74 9.87 -3.98 -4.42
CA SER A 74 10.35 -5.29 -4.89
C SER A 74 11.87 -5.35 -5.02
N ASP A 75 12.46 -6.55 -4.99
CA ASP A 75 13.89 -6.78 -5.22
C ASP A 75 14.39 -6.31 -6.60
N ALA A 76 13.47 -6.04 -7.54
CA ALA A 76 13.77 -5.54 -8.88
C ALA A 76 13.49 -4.04 -9.04
N SER A 77 13.18 -3.33 -7.94
CA SER A 77 12.82 -1.91 -7.98
C SER A 77 14.05 -1.04 -8.17
N PRO A 78 13.92 0.13 -8.83
CA PRO A 78 15.08 0.92 -9.24
C PRO A 78 15.88 1.53 -8.08
N MET A 79 15.30 1.61 -6.87
CA MET A 79 15.96 2.16 -5.68
C MET A 79 16.50 1.08 -4.74
N ILE A 80 16.54 -0.19 -5.17
CA ILE A 80 17.14 -1.29 -4.40
C ILE A 80 18.62 -1.43 -4.73
N ILE A 81 19.43 -1.57 -3.67
CA ILE A 81 20.86 -1.87 -3.80
C ILE A 81 20.98 -3.30 -4.35
N PRO A 82 21.72 -3.55 -5.45
CA PRO A 82 21.89 -4.89 -6.00
C PRO A 82 22.36 -5.89 -4.94
N GLY A 83 21.65 -7.02 -4.83
CA GLY A 83 21.92 -8.05 -3.82
C GLY A 83 21.19 -7.88 -2.48
N THR A 84 20.44 -6.79 -2.31
CA THR A 84 19.56 -6.58 -1.14
C THR A 84 18.10 -6.93 -1.44
N LYS A 85 17.28 -7.05 -0.39
CA LYS A 85 15.85 -7.35 -0.47
C LYS A 85 15.05 -6.04 -0.50
N GLY A 86 13.99 -6.00 -1.31
CA GLY A 86 13.01 -4.93 -1.29
C GLY A 86 12.05 -5.02 -0.10
N ASP A 87 11.27 -3.95 0.10
CA ASP A 87 10.41 -3.78 1.28
C ASP A 87 9.40 -4.92 1.44
N LEU A 88 8.77 -5.36 0.34
CA LEU A 88 7.82 -6.48 0.36
C LEU A 88 8.50 -7.78 0.80
N THR A 89 9.72 -8.03 0.31
CA THR A 89 10.47 -9.24 0.63
C THR A 89 10.98 -9.22 2.07
N ALA A 90 11.42 -8.06 2.56
CA ALA A 90 11.93 -7.88 3.91
C ALA A 90 10.83 -7.90 4.97
N LEU A 91 9.74 -7.15 4.75
CA LEU A 91 8.64 -7.01 5.70
C LEU A 91 7.70 -8.21 5.67
N GLN A 92 7.48 -8.84 4.51
CA GLN A 92 6.44 -9.87 4.31
C GLN A 92 5.06 -9.39 4.82
N PRO A 93 4.52 -8.29 4.28
CA PRO A 93 3.25 -7.75 4.76
C PRO A 93 2.09 -8.71 4.47
N THR A 94 1.13 -8.77 5.38
CA THR A 94 -0.13 -9.50 5.20
C THR A 94 -1.16 -8.70 4.39
N PHE A 95 -1.01 -7.37 4.38
CA PHE A 95 -1.90 -6.43 3.69
C PHE A 95 -1.11 -5.20 3.26
N PHE A 96 -1.50 -4.55 2.17
CA PHE A 96 -1.00 -3.23 1.78
C PHE A 96 -2.03 -2.58 0.85
N SER A 97 -2.09 -1.25 0.83
CA SER A 97 -2.96 -0.52 -0.09
C SER A 97 -2.43 -0.60 -1.52
N ALA A 98 -3.30 -0.79 -2.51
CA ALA A 98 -2.89 -0.83 -3.91
C ALA A 98 -3.68 0.20 -4.72
N VAL A 99 -2.98 0.93 -5.58
CA VAL A 99 -3.56 1.86 -6.56
C VAL A 99 -3.41 1.30 -7.98
N PRO A 100 -4.26 1.67 -8.96
CA PRO A 100 -4.25 1.05 -10.29
C PRO A 100 -2.88 1.04 -10.97
N ILE A 101 -2.16 2.16 -10.95
CA ILE A 101 -0.82 2.26 -11.54
C ILE A 101 0.21 1.32 -10.89
N PHE A 102 0.02 1.00 -9.61
CA PHE A 102 0.87 0.05 -8.91
C PHE A 102 0.55 -1.39 -9.32
N LEU A 103 -0.74 -1.73 -9.40
CA LEU A 103 -1.19 -3.04 -9.89
C LEU A 103 -0.73 -3.29 -11.33
N GLU A 104 -0.79 -2.28 -12.20
CA GLU A 104 -0.27 -2.35 -13.56
C GLU A 104 1.24 -2.66 -13.59
N ARG A 105 2.03 -2.05 -12.70
CA ARG A 105 3.48 -2.32 -12.59
C ARG A 105 3.75 -3.74 -12.14
N ILE A 106 3.05 -4.23 -11.12
CA ILE A 106 3.17 -5.63 -10.66
C ILE A 106 2.80 -6.57 -11.81
N MET A 107 1.66 -6.35 -12.44
CA MET A 107 1.15 -7.19 -13.51
C MET A 107 2.14 -7.27 -14.67
N LYS A 108 2.69 -6.11 -15.10
CA LYS A 108 3.74 -6.06 -16.11
C LYS A 108 4.98 -6.86 -15.69
N ALA A 109 5.47 -6.67 -14.47
CA ALA A 109 6.64 -7.39 -13.96
C ALA A 109 6.40 -8.92 -13.91
N CYS A 110 5.20 -9.35 -13.53
CA CYS A 110 4.79 -10.76 -13.56
C CYS A 110 4.78 -11.31 -14.99
N PHE A 111 4.12 -10.62 -15.94
CA PHE A 111 4.07 -11.05 -17.34
C PHE A 111 5.45 -11.08 -17.99
N ASP A 112 6.32 -10.13 -17.70
CA ASP A 112 7.69 -10.11 -18.21
C ASP A 112 8.52 -11.28 -17.66
N LYS A 113 8.32 -11.67 -16.39
CA LYS A 113 8.92 -12.89 -15.83
C LYS A 113 8.38 -14.15 -16.52
N ILE A 114 7.07 -14.27 -16.70
CA ILE A 114 6.43 -15.42 -17.36
C ILE A 114 6.92 -15.58 -18.80
N ARG A 115 7.04 -14.48 -19.56
CA ARG A 115 7.55 -14.50 -20.94
C ARG A 115 8.97 -15.08 -21.03
N LYS A 116 9.81 -14.80 -20.04
CA LYS A 116 11.19 -15.28 -19.93
C LYS A 116 11.31 -16.71 -19.43
N LEU A 117 10.23 -17.31 -18.90
CA LEU A 117 10.25 -18.73 -18.51
C LEU A 117 10.39 -19.62 -19.75
N PRO A 118 11.08 -20.77 -19.65
CA PRO A 118 11.11 -21.76 -20.72
C PRO A 118 9.70 -22.33 -20.97
N MET A 119 9.40 -22.71 -22.22
CA MET A 119 8.04 -23.10 -22.67
C MET A 119 7.34 -24.13 -21.77
N HIS A 120 8.08 -25.08 -21.19
CA HIS A 120 7.55 -26.12 -20.31
C HIS A 120 7.02 -25.61 -18.94
N LYS A 121 7.28 -24.34 -18.58
CA LYS A 121 6.77 -23.71 -17.35
C LYS A 121 5.71 -22.63 -17.61
N LYS A 122 5.25 -22.45 -18.86
CA LYS A 122 4.28 -21.41 -19.23
C LYS A 122 2.81 -21.81 -19.05
N ILE A 123 2.53 -23.05 -18.66
CA ILE A 123 1.18 -23.61 -18.52
C ILE A 123 1.01 -24.13 -17.08
N VAL A 124 0.77 -23.23 -16.13
CA VAL A 124 0.05 -23.47 -14.87
C VAL A 124 -0.66 -22.18 -14.50
#